data_AF-A0A7V2LV72-F1
#
_entry.id   AF-A0A7V2LV72-F1
#
_cell.length_a   1.000
_cell.length_b   1.000
_cell.length_c   1.000
_cell.angle_alpha   90.00
_cell.angle_beta   90.00
_cell.angle_gamma   90.00
#
_symmetry.space_group_name_H-M   'P 1'
#
loop_
_entity.id
_entity.type
_entity.pdbx_description
1 polymer ?
#
loop_
_entity_poly.entity_id
_entity_poly.type
_entity_poly.pdbx_seq_one_letter_code
_entity_poly.pdbx_strand_id
1 'polypeptide(L)'
;MSKQKNNPKIHTEGGAYVGGEVHTGGDFVGRDKIVQAGERGTAIGGNVSGSTIITGDGNVVNAAALEAVFAPVYAAIQDSPRPVVEKEDLTAEVRDIQQVVAHPKVEASWLGRRLRNLKRMAPDIAEVLLAGLTGPQAVVSETVRKIATKARSEA
;
A
#
# COMPACT_ATOMS: atom_id res chain seq x y z
N MET A 1 -55.40 33.52 -38.87
CA MET A 1 -55.51 32.06 -38.68
C MET A 1 -54.45 31.63 -37.69
N SER A 2 -54.83 31.30 -36.44
CA SER A 2 -53.89 30.86 -35.40
C SER A 2 -53.68 29.34 -35.51
N LYS A 3 -52.43 28.89 -35.72
CA LYS A 3 -52.10 27.46 -35.70
C LYS A 3 -52.17 26.98 -34.26
N GLN A 4 -53.19 26.17 -33.96
CA GLN A 4 -53.32 25.46 -32.70
C GLN A 4 -52.09 24.55 -32.53
N LYS A 5 -51.20 24.89 -31.58
CA LYS A 5 -50.07 24.01 -31.24
C LYS A 5 -50.64 22.72 -30.66
N ASN A 6 -50.59 21.65 -31.44
CA ASN A 6 -50.81 20.29 -30.92
C ASN A 6 -49.77 20.03 -29.85
N ASN A 7 -50.19 20.02 -28.60
CA ASN A 7 -49.35 19.63 -27.48
C ASN A 7 -49.55 18.11 -27.30
N PRO A 8 -48.62 17.26 -27.76
CA PRO A 8 -48.80 15.82 -27.65
C PRO A 8 -48.91 15.46 -26.16
N LYS A 9 -49.95 14.72 -25.81
CA LYS A 9 -50.14 14.23 -24.45
C LYS A 9 -49.14 13.11 -24.22
N ILE A 10 -48.07 13.38 -23.47
CA ILE A 10 -47.05 12.37 -23.17
C ILE A 10 -47.46 11.61 -21.91
N HIS A 11 -47.57 10.30 -22.03
CA HIS A 11 -47.82 9.38 -20.93
C HIS A 11 -46.54 8.65 -20.60
N THR A 12 -45.90 8.98 -19.47
CA THR A 12 -44.60 8.40 -19.10
C THR A 12 -44.71 7.19 -18.18
N GLU A 13 -45.93 6.81 -17.77
CA GLU A 13 -46.21 5.71 -16.83
C GLU A 13 -45.36 5.77 -15.54
N GLY A 14 -44.90 6.98 -15.15
CA GLY A 14 -44.05 7.22 -13.98
C GLY A 14 -42.56 7.45 -14.28
N GLY A 15 -42.13 7.39 -15.54
CA GLY A 15 -40.76 7.71 -15.97
C GLY A 15 -40.52 9.21 -16.23
N ALA A 16 -39.24 9.58 -16.32
CA ALA A 16 -38.83 10.93 -16.71
C ALA A 16 -39.06 11.16 -18.22
N TYR A 17 -39.63 12.31 -18.59
CA TYR A 17 -39.72 12.75 -19.98
C TYR A 17 -38.88 13.99 -20.20
N VAL A 18 -38.08 13.97 -21.27
CA VAL A 18 -37.31 15.13 -21.73
C VAL A 18 -37.80 15.48 -23.13
N GLY A 19 -38.35 16.68 -23.27
CA GLY A 19 -38.76 17.24 -24.55
C GLY A 19 -37.69 18.19 -25.11
N GLY A 20 -37.34 18.03 -26.38
CA GLY A 20 -36.32 18.84 -27.05
C GLY A 20 -34.97 18.13 -27.16
N GLU A 21 -33.95 18.87 -27.63
CA GLU A 21 -32.60 18.34 -27.82
C GLU A 21 -31.81 18.31 -26.50
N VAL A 22 -31.17 17.18 -26.23
CA VAL A 22 -30.32 16.99 -25.06
C VAL A 22 -28.86 16.95 -25.51
N HIS A 23 -28.04 17.86 -24.97
CA HIS A 23 -26.60 17.89 -25.19
C HIS A 23 -25.91 17.61 -23.85
N THR A 24 -25.22 16.48 -23.73
CA THR A 24 -24.47 16.13 -22.51
C THR A 24 -23.01 15.85 -22.85
N GLY A 25 -22.11 16.18 -21.91
CA GLY A 25 -20.69 15.80 -21.97
C GLY A 25 -20.40 14.42 -21.36
N GLY A 26 -21.42 13.57 -21.15
CA GLY A 26 -21.34 12.29 -20.46
C GLY A 26 -22.68 11.53 -20.45
N ASP A 27 -22.78 10.47 -19.65
CA ASP A 27 -23.95 9.56 -19.67
C ASP A 27 -25.24 10.21 -19.13
N PHE A 28 -26.34 10.08 -19.89
CA PHE A 28 -27.68 10.42 -19.44
C PHE A 28 -28.38 9.18 -18.88
N VAL A 29 -28.58 9.11 -17.56
CA VAL A 29 -29.10 7.93 -16.86
C VAL A 29 -30.36 8.29 -16.08
N GLY A 30 -31.48 7.58 -16.34
CA GLY A 30 -32.80 7.98 -15.85
C GLY A 30 -33.15 7.57 -14.41
N ARG A 31 -32.55 6.53 -13.84
CA ARG A 31 -32.78 6.11 -12.44
C ARG A 31 -31.47 5.76 -11.74
N ASP A 32 -30.95 4.55 -11.93
CA ASP A 32 -29.69 4.11 -11.33
C ASP A 32 -28.62 3.92 -12.40
N LYS A 33 -27.39 4.36 -12.09
CA LYS A 33 -26.22 4.06 -12.91
C LYS A 33 -25.44 2.92 -12.27
N ILE A 34 -25.38 1.78 -12.94
CA ILE A 34 -24.48 0.70 -12.56
C ILE A 34 -23.08 1.11 -13.01
N VAL A 35 -22.18 1.35 -12.07
CA VAL A 35 -20.78 1.63 -12.36
C VAL A 35 -20.00 0.32 -12.22
N GLN A 36 -19.44 -0.16 -13.32
CA GLN A 36 -18.59 -1.34 -13.33
C GLN A 36 -17.14 -0.93 -13.49
N ALA A 37 -16.30 -1.30 -12.53
CA ALA A 37 -14.86 -1.21 -12.65
C ALA A 37 -14.33 -2.40 -13.46
N GLY A 38 -13.44 -2.14 -14.42
CA GLY A 38 -12.76 -3.18 -15.20
C GLY A 38 -11.72 -3.95 -14.39
N GLU A 39 -10.86 -4.73 -15.05
CA GLU A 39 -9.75 -5.43 -14.40
C GLU A 39 -8.87 -4.44 -13.61
N ARG A 40 -8.64 -4.72 -12.33
CA ARG A 40 -7.96 -3.83 -11.36
C ARG A 40 -8.63 -2.47 -11.11
N GLY A 41 -9.87 -2.27 -11.57
CA GLY A 41 -10.62 -1.04 -11.31
C GLY A 41 -11.22 -1.01 -9.90
N THR A 42 -11.48 0.18 -9.38
CA THR A 42 -12.24 0.37 -8.13
C THR A 42 -13.29 1.46 -8.36
N ALA A 43 -14.56 1.10 -8.19
CA ALA A 43 -15.69 2.01 -8.33
C ALA A 43 -16.33 2.22 -6.97
N ILE A 44 -16.44 3.49 -6.55
CA ILE A 44 -17.01 3.86 -5.27
C ILE A 44 -18.12 4.89 -5.51
N GLY A 45 -19.36 4.50 -5.22
CA GLY A 45 -20.55 5.33 -5.43
C GLY A 45 -20.96 6.20 -4.24
N GLY A 46 -20.10 6.35 -3.22
CA GLY A 46 -20.45 6.99 -1.95
C GLY A 46 -19.27 7.69 -1.26
N ASN A 47 -19.46 8.09 0.00
CA ASN A 47 -18.44 8.79 0.78
C ASN A 47 -17.39 7.82 1.36
N VAL A 48 -16.12 8.15 1.22
CA VAL A 48 -14.97 7.39 1.74
C VAL A 48 -14.11 8.20 2.71
N SER A 49 -14.64 9.28 3.29
CA SER A 49 -13.96 10.06 4.32
C SER A 49 -13.47 9.16 5.46
N GLY A 50 -12.20 9.33 5.83
CA GLY A 50 -11.55 8.56 6.88
C GLY A 50 -11.16 7.13 6.49
N SER A 51 -11.29 6.75 5.21
CA SER A 51 -10.91 5.41 4.74
C SER A 51 -9.57 5.44 4.00
N THR A 52 -8.80 4.36 4.17
CA THR A 52 -7.61 4.07 3.34
C THR A 52 -8.00 3.01 2.32
N ILE A 53 -7.95 3.36 1.03
CA ILE A 53 -8.34 2.46 -0.07
C ILE A 53 -7.08 2.03 -0.78
N ILE A 54 -6.85 0.72 -0.79
CA ILE A 54 -5.64 0.13 -1.37
C ILE A 54 -6.09 -0.98 -2.33
N THR A 55 -5.68 -0.87 -3.59
CA THR A 55 -6.16 -1.71 -4.71
C THR A 55 -4.98 -2.28 -5.49
N GLY A 56 -5.16 -3.39 -6.20
CA GLY A 56 -4.07 -4.12 -6.88
C GLY A 56 -3.34 -5.12 -5.97
N ASP A 57 -2.16 -5.55 -6.41
CA ASP A 57 -1.37 -6.63 -5.77
C ASP A 57 -0.11 -6.08 -5.09
N GLY A 58 0.37 -6.77 -4.06
CA GLY A 58 1.63 -6.41 -3.37
C GLY A 58 1.52 -5.23 -2.40
N ASN A 59 0.31 -4.88 -1.99
CA ASN A 59 0.05 -3.73 -1.14
C ASN A 59 0.52 -3.91 0.31
N VAL A 60 1.13 -2.87 0.88
CA VAL A 60 1.60 -2.84 2.28
C VAL A 60 0.88 -1.72 3.03
N VAL A 61 -0.03 -2.07 3.94
CA VAL A 61 -0.92 -1.13 4.66
C VAL A 61 -0.18 -0.37 5.79
N ASN A 62 1.07 -0.74 6.07
CA ASN A 62 1.87 -0.19 7.18
C ASN A 62 3.22 0.37 6.72
N ALA A 63 3.29 0.82 5.46
CA ALA A 63 4.53 1.31 4.85
C ALA A 63 5.20 2.41 5.68
N ALA A 64 4.43 3.37 6.20
CA ALA A 64 4.98 4.49 6.98
C ALA A 64 5.65 4.06 8.30
N ALA A 65 5.08 3.10 9.03
CA ALA A 65 5.67 2.65 10.29
C ALA A 65 6.89 1.75 10.07
N LEU A 66 6.87 0.93 9.01
CA LEU A 66 8.05 0.16 8.60
C LEU A 66 9.14 1.08 8.05
N GLU A 67 8.78 2.12 7.31
CA GLU A 67 9.72 3.14 6.85
C GLU A 67 10.42 3.84 8.02
N ALA A 68 9.70 4.16 9.10
CA ALA A 68 10.31 4.71 10.31
C ALA A 68 11.35 3.77 10.97
N VAL A 69 11.20 2.45 10.80
CA VAL A 69 12.17 1.44 11.29
C VAL A 69 13.37 1.31 10.36
N PHE A 70 13.15 1.34 9.04
CA PHE A 70 14.19 1.04 8.04
C PHE A 70 14.93 2.28 7.52
N ALA A 71 14.35 3.46 7.57
CA ALA A 71 14.99 4.69 7.11
C ALA A 71 16.34 4.97 7.82
N PRO A 72 16.47 4.82 9.16
CA PRO A 72 17.76 4.96 9.82
C PRO A 72 18.80 3.92 9.37
N VAL A 73 18.35 2.72 8.96
CA VAL A 73 19.23 1.64 8.47
C VAL A 73 19.78 1.99 7.08
N TYR A 74 18.92 2.46 6.17
CA TYR A 74 19.36 2.91 4.85
C TYR A 74 20.29 4.11 4.92
N ALA A 75 20.01 5.07 5.81
CA ALA A 75 20.91 6.19 6.08
C ALA A 75 22.27 5.71 6.58
N ALA A 76 22.30 4.77 7.54
CA ALA A 76 23.54 4.21 8.05
C ALA A 76 24.36 3.48 6.97
N ILE A 77 23.71 2.78 6.03
CA ILE A 77 24.40 2.16 4.88
C ILE A 77 25.00 3.25 3.98
N GLN A 78 24.20 4.26 3.64
CA GLN A 78 24.62 5.35 2.76
C GLN A 78 25.81 6.13 3.34
N ASP A 79 25.76 6.45 4.63
CA ASP A 79 26.78 7.23 5.33
C ASP A 79 28.02 6.41 5.70
N SER A 80 27.96 5.09 5.58
CA SER A 80 29.11 4.24 5.92
C SER A 80 30.31 4.48 4.98
N PRO A 81 31.56 4.26 5.45
CA PRO A 81 32.76 4.43 4.61
C PRO A 81 32.98 3.26 3.62
N ARG A 82 32.01 2.36 3.45
CA ARG A 82 32.13 1.14 2.65
C ARG A 82 32.19 1.43 1.14
N PRO A 83 32.81 0.55 0.34
CA PRO A 83 32.75 0.61 -1.13
C PRO A 83 31.30 0.61 -1.64
N VAL A 84 31.08 1.23 -2.80
CA VAL A 84 29.74 1.34 -3.42
C VAL A 84 29.10 -0.04 -3.62
N VAL A 85 29.88 -1.01 -4.12
CA VAL A 85 29.40 -2.39 -4.34
C VAL A 85 28.90 -3.03 -3.03
N GLU A 86 29.64 -2.88 -1.93
CA GLU A 86 29.21 -3.41 -0.63
C GLU A 86 27.94 -2.71 -0.11
N LYS A 87 27.80 -1.40 -0.37
CA LYS A 87 26.57 -0.66 -0.02
C LYS A 87 25.38 -1.15 -0.82
N GLU A 88 25.56 -1.46 -2.10
CA GLU A 88 24.49 -2.02 -2.94
C GLU A 88 24.05 -3.40 -2.42
N ASP A 89 25.00 -4.27 -2.08
CA ASP A 89 24.72 -5.59 -1.51
C ASP A 89 23.98 -5.48 -0.17
N LEU A 90 24.43 -4.61 0.73
CA LEU A 90 23.75 -4.36 2.01
C LEU A 90 22.36 -3.76 1.81
N THR A 91 22.21 -2.85 0.86
CA THR A 91 20.92 -2.24 0.53
C THR A 91 19.94 -3.30 0.03
N ALA A 92 20.38 -4.20 -0.84
CA ALA A 92 19.58 -5.31 -1.34
C ALA A 92 19.17 -6.26 -0.19
N GLU A 93 20.11 -6.62 0.68
CA GLU A 93 19.84 -7.49 1.83
C GLU A 93 18.80 -6.88 2.79
N VAL A 94 18.93 -5.58 3.11
CA VAL A 94 18.00 -4.87 3.98
C VAL A 94 16.63 -4.73 3.33
N ARG A 95 16.57 -4.51 2.01
CA ARG A 95 15.31 -4.44 1.26
C ARG A 95 14.57 -5.77 1.29
N ASP A 96 15.26 -6.89 1.11
CA ASP A 96 14.66 -8.23 1.20
C ASP A 96 14.05 -8.45 2.60
N ILE A 97 14.77 -8.07 3.65
CA ILE A 97 14.28 -8.17 5.03
C ILE A 97 13.03 -7.30 5.21
N GLN A 98 13.06 -6.05 4.74
CA GLN A 98 11.93 -5.11 4.82
C GLN A 98 10.66 -5.69 4.19
N GLN A 99 10.77 -6.28 3.00
CA GLN A 99 9.64 -6.89 2.32
C GLN A 99 9.07 -8.05 3.13
N VAL A 100 9.92 -8.92 3.65
CA VAL A 100 9.47 -10.08 4.43
C VAL A 100 8.80 -9.65 5.74
N VAL A 101 9.36 -8.70 6.47
CA VAL A 101 8.75 -8.23 7.74
C VAL A 101 7.44 -7.46 7.53
N ALA A 102 7.19 -6.95 6.32
CA ALA A 102 5.92 -6.34 5.96
C ALA A 102 4.78 -7.35 5.83
N HIS A 103 5.09 -8.63 5.64
CA HIS A 103 4.09 -9.68 5.54
C HIS A 103 3.67 -10.21 6.92
N PRO A 104 2.37 -10.57 7.10
CA PRO A 104 1.87 -11.09 8.36
C PRO A 104 2.41 -12.49 8.70
N LYS A 105 2.80 -13.26 7.67
CA LYS A 105 3.41 -14.59 7.82
C LYS A 105 4.88 -14.50 7.44
N VAL A 106 5.75 -14.72 8.42
CA VAL A 106 7.20 -14.65 8.26
C VAL A 106 7.82 -16.01 8.56
N GLU A 107 8.62 -16.49 7.62
CA GLU A 107 9.41 -17.72 7.79
C GLU A 107 10.58 -17.48 8.75
N ALA A 108 10.46 -18.00 9.97
CA ALA A 108 11.40 -17.69 11.05
C ALA A 108 12.85 -18.12 10.76
N SER A 109 13.01 -19.28 10.11
CA SER A 109 14.32 -19.83 9.75
C SER A 109 15.01 -19.00 8.67
N TRP A 110 14.24 -18.42 7.74
CA TRP A 110 14.76 -17.53 6.71
C TRP A 110 15.18 -16.19 7.31
N LEU A 111 14.29 -15.53 8.06
CA LEU A 111 14.57 -14.22 8.65
C LEU A 111 15.75 -14.28 9.62
N GLY A 112 15.81 -15.32 10.47
CA GLY A 112 16.93 -15.51 11.38
C GLY A 112 18.27 -15.72 10.67
N ARG A 113 18.28 -16.42 9.52
CA ARG A 113 19.49 -16.56 8.70
C ARG A 113 19.91 -15.23 8.07
N ARG A 114 18.98 -14.46 7.51
CA ARG A 114 19.27 -13.14 6.92
C ARG A 114 19.82 -12.16 7.96
N LEU A 115 19.19 -12.07 9.13
CA LEU A 115 19.67 -11.18 10.20
C LEU A 115 21.08 -11.55 10.69
N ARG A 116 21.39 -12.85 10.83
CA ARG A 116 22.75 -13.30 11.16
C ARG A 116 23.76 -13.01 10.04
N ASN A 117 23.35 -13.18 8.79
CA ASN A 117 24.20 -12.86 7.65
C ASN A 117 24.54 -11.37 7.62
N LEU A 118 23.52 -10.51 7.75
CA LEU A 118 23.67 -9.07 7.84
C LEU A 118 24.62 -8.67 8.99
N LYS A 119 24.47 -9.29 10.17
CA LYS A 119 25.36 -9.08 11.33
C LYS A 119 26.81 -9.46 11.04
N ARG A 120 27.06 -10.51 10.24
CA ARG A 120 28.42 -10.91 9.82
C ARG A 120 29.03 -9.95 8.80
N MET A 121 28.22 -9.39 7.90
CA MET A 121 28.67 -8.48 6.85
C MET A 121 28.88 -7.05 7.37
N ALA A 122 27.93 -6.54 8.14
CA ALA A 122 27.89 -5.16 8.62
C ALA A 122 27.27 -5.11 10.03
N PRO A 123 28.05 -5.39 11.09
CA PRO A 123 27.55 -5.49 12.45
C PRO A 123 26.90 -4.20 12.97
N ASP A 124 27.45 -3.04 12.61
CA ASP A 124 26.92 -1.69 12.86
C ASP A 124 25.52 -1.49 12.25
N ILE A 125 25.35 -1.87 10.97
CA ILE A 125 24.07 -1.74 10.27
C ILE A 125 23.03 -2.71 10.86
N ALA A 126 23.46 -3.94 11.16
CA ALA A 126 22.61 -4.93 11.80
C ALA A 126 22.14 -4.46 13.19
N GLU A 127 22.97 -3.77 13.96
CA GLU A 127 22.59 -3.23 15.26
C GLU A 127 21.47 -2.19 15.14
N VAL A 128 21.59 -1.25 14.19
CA VAL A 128 20.55 -0.24 13.93
C VAL A 128 19.22 -0.92 13.55
N LEU A 129 19.26 -1.90 12.64
CA LEU A 129 18.08 -2.64 12.23
C LEU A 129 17.45 -3.41 13.40
N LEU A 130 18.25 -4.13 14.18
CA LEU A 130 17.77 -4.93 15.30
C LEU A 130 17.18 -4.03 16.40
N ALA A 131 17.78 -2.88 16.67
CA ALA A 131 17.22 -1.89 17.59
C ALA A 131 15.85 -1.38 17.08
N GLY A 132 15.73 -1.10 15.78
CA GLY A 132 14.48 -0.71 15.14
C GLY A 132 13.39 -1.79 15.22
N LEU A 133 13.74 -3.06 14.98
CA LEU A 133 12.80 -4.19 14.99
C LEU A 133 12.39 -4.65 16.41
N THR A 134 13.25 -4.43 17.41
CA THR A 134 12.99 -4.84 18.80
C THR A 134 12.45 -3.70 19.67
N GLY A 135 12.57 -2.45 19.21
CA GLY A 135 12.13 -1.26 19.94
C GLY A 135 10.62 -1.13 20.12
N PRO A 136 10.17 -0.28 21.06
CA PRO A 136 8.74 -0.08 21.34
C PRO A 136 7.98 0.53 20.16
N GLN A 137 8.66 1.29 19.31
CA GLN A 137 8.10 1.91 18.10
C GLN A 137 7.97 0.93 16.93
N ALA A 138 8.49 -0.30 17.05
CA ALA A 138 8.46 -1.28 15.97
C ALA A 138 7.03 -1.78 15.73
N VAL A 139 6.44 -1.42 14.60
CA VAL A 139 5.12 -1.94 14.18
C VAL A 139 5.31 -3.20 13.32
N VAL A 140 5.90 -4.22 13.94
CA VAL A 140 6.13 -5.55 13.34
C VAL A 140 5.39 -6.63 14.11
N SER A 141 5.19 -7.79 13.49
CA SER A 141 4.57 -8.92 14.17
C SER A 141 5.42 -9.42 15.35
N GLU A 142 4.78 -10.02 16.36
CA GLU A 142 5.46 -10.58 17.52
C GLU A 142 6.49 -11.66 17.13
N THR A 143 6.21 -12.41 16.06
CA THR A 143 7.15 -13.38 15.49
C THR A 143 8.44 -12.70 15.02
N VAL A 144 8.34 -11.60 14.26
CA VAL A 144 9.49 -10.82 13.81
C VAL A 144 10.27 -10.30 15.00
N ARG A 145 9.59 -9.72 15.99
CA ARG A 145 10.20 -9.21 17.22
C ARG A 145 11.00 -10.30 17.94
N LYS A 146 10.43 -11.48 18.15
CA LYS A 146 11.10 -12.62 18.80
C LYS A 146 12.34 -13.09 18.03
N ILE A 147 12.25 -13.17 16.71
CA ILE A 147 13.39 -13.56 15.86
C ILE A 147 14.50 -12.52 15.94
N ALA A 148 14.16 -11.23 15.86
CA ALA A 148 15.12 -10.13 15.98
C ALA A 148 15.80 -10.11 17.35
N THR A 149 15.03 -10.27 18.44
CA THR A 149 15.59 -10.39 19.79
C THR A 149 16.56 -11.56 19.90
N LYS A 150 16.21 -12.72 19.35
CA LYS A 150 17.11 -13.88 19.32
C LYS A 150 18.39 -13.60 18.53
N ALA A 151 18.29 -13.02 17.34
CA ALA A 151 19.44 -12.65 16.51
C ALA A 151 20.35 -11.59 17.18
N ARG A 152 19.77 -10.71 18.01
CA ARG A 152 20.54 -9.74 18.80
C ARG A 152 21.37 -10.42 19.88
N SER A 153 20.78 -11.36 20.62
CA SER A 153 21.42 -12.09 21.72
C SER A 153 22.41 -13.17 21.26
N GLU A 154 22.24 -13.72 20.06
CA GLU A 154 23.22 -14.61 19.42
C GLU A 154 24.40 -13.76 18.90
N ALA A 155 25.31 -13.39 19.80
CA ALA A 155 26.59 -12.74 19.53
C ALA A 155 27.73 -13.70 19.86
#